data_AF-A0A1G0DJ96-F1
#
_entry.id   AF-A0A1G0DJ96-F1
#
_cell.length_a   1.000
_cell.length_b   1.000
_cell.length_c   1.000
_cell.angle_alpha   90.00
_cell.angle_beta   90.00
_cell.angle_gamma   90.00
#
_symmetry.space_group_name_H-M   'P 1'
#
loop_
_entity.id
_entity.type
_entity.pdbx_description
1 polymer ?
#
loop_
_entity_poly.entity_id
_entity_poly.type
_entity_poly.pdbx_seq_one_letter_code
_entity_poly.pdbx_strand_id
1 'polypeptide(L)'
;MTKAERKRILEQVKKWFRTVIVPNHLKNTQKLSSPSEFDVNPFLAPYLAAYLTGELTPGSVAKALLYPRVLGTSITTSFGTNMQKFISDVLKNSFGSMVSGIDIEFVDALDGRHKYCQVKLGPNTINRDDVETIHNHFKGARNLGRTNNVKVAHGDLVVAVLYGESGQESGHYKRLRDEYDYPLFIGQEFWHRLTG
;
A
#
# COMPACT_ATOMS: atom_id res chain seq x y z
N MET A 1 -7.55 5.61 21.56
CA MET A 1 -8.65 6.38 20.92
C MET A 1 -9.99 6.35 21.66
N THR A 2 -10.76 7.45 21.63
CA THR A 2 -12.14 7.53 22.12
C THR A 2 -13.15 6.90 21.15
N LYS A 3 -14.36 6.53 21.64
CA LYS A 3 -15.46 6.03 20.78
C LYS A 3 -15.87 7.06 19.71
N ALA A 4 -15.86 8.34 20.04
CA ALA A 4 -16.20 9.41 19.11
C ALA A 4 -15.19 9.51 17.96
N GLU A 5 -13.88 9.39 18.27
CA GLU A 5 -12.83 9.36 17.26
C GLU A 5 -12.94 8.14 16.34
N ARG A 6 -13.22 6.96 16.89
CA ARG A 6 -13.44 5.74 16.09
C ARG A 6 -14.60 5.92 15.10
N LYS A 7 -15.72 6.47 15.57
CA LYS A 7 -16.87 6.79 14.72
C LYS A 7 -16.51 7.82 13.64
N ARG A 8 -15.75 8.87 13.99
CA ARG A 8 -15.29 9.88 13.03
C ARG A 8 -14.42 9.26 11.94
N ILE A 9 -13.45 8.42 12.29
CA ILE A 9 -12.59 7.74 11.30
C ILE A 9 -13.45 6.86 10.39
N LEU A 10 -14.37 6.08 10.95
CA LEU A 10 -15.25 5.23 10.14
C LEU A 10 -16.08 6.02 9.13
N GLU A 11 -16.66 7.17 9.52
CA GLU A 11 -17.40 8.02 8.60
C GLU A 11 -16.48 8.66 7.54
N GLN A 12 -15.24 9.00 7.89
CA GLN A 12 -14.25 9.50 6.93
C GLN A 12 -13.82 8.42 5.93
N VAL A 13 -13.62 7.17 6.36
CA VAL A 13 -13.36 6.02 5.48
C VAL A 13 -14.52 5.84 4.49
N LYS A 14 -15.78 5.81 4.98
CA LYS A 14 -16.96 5.68 4.11
C LYS A 14 -17.04 6.79 3.08
N LYS A 15 -16.80 8.04 3.49
CA LYS A 15 -16.77 9.20 2.59
C LYS A 15 -15.67 9.03 1.55
N TRP A 16 -14.45 8.69 1.97
CA TRP A 16 -13.30 8.49 1.09
C TRP A 16 -13.55 7.41 0.03
N PHE A 17 -14.14 6.27 0.39
CA PHE A 17 -14.52 5.26 -0.60
C PHE A 17 -15.49 5.83 -1.66
N ARG A 18 -16.52 6.55 -1.23
CA ARG A 18 -17.54 7.12 -2.12
C ARG A 18 -17.01 8.23 -3.02
N THR A 19 -16.09 9.06 -2.52
CA THR A 19 -15.65 10.27 -3.26
C THR A 19 -14.30 10.10 -3.96
N VAL A 20 -13.50 9.11 -3.59
CA VAL A 20 -12.14 8.89 -4.13
C VAL A 20 -12.03 7.54 -4.81
N ILE A 21 -12.23 6.44 -4.08
CA ILE A 21 -11.96 5.09 -4.61
C ILE A 21 -12.93 4.72 -5.73
N VAL A 22 -14.24 4.79 -5.48
CA VAL A 22 -15.26 4.38 -6.45
C VAL A 22 -15.19 5.21 -7.75
N PRO A 23 -15.14 6.57 -7.71
CA PRO A 23 -15.06 7.36 -8.94
C PRO A 23 -13.78 7.10 -9.75
N ASN A 24 -12.63 6.93 -9.08
CA ASN A 24 -11.37 6.63 -9.76
C ASN A 24 -11.41 5.25 -10.43
N HIS A 25 -11.96 4.25 -9.76
CA HIS A 25 -12.09 2.89 -10.31
C HIS A 25 -13.05 2.85 -11.50
N LEU A 26 -14.19 3.56 -11.42
CA LEU A 26 -15.11 3.72 -12.55
C LEU A 26 -14.43 4.40 -13.74
N LYS A 27 -13.74 5.52 -13.51
CA LYS A 27 -13.00 6.24 -14.56
C LYS A 27 -11.96 5.35 -15.24
N ASN A 28 -11.21 4.57 -14.48
CA ASN A 28 -10.22 3.65 -15.05
C ASN A 28 -10.87 2.47 -15.77
N THR A 29 -12.04 2.01 -15.32
CA THR A 29 -12.80 0.96 -16.00
C THR A 29 -13.33 1.44 -17.35
N GLN A 30 -13.82 2.68 -17.44
CA GLN A 30 -14.31 3.28 -18.68
C GLN A 30 -13.23 3.43 -19.77
N LYS A 31 -11.95 3.51 -19.37
CA LYS A 31 -10.83 3.56 -20.33
C LYS A 31 -10.65 2.24 -21.07
N LEU A 32 -11.06 1.11 -20.50
CA LEU A 32 -10.87 -0.23 -21.05
C LEU A 32 -11.82 -0.53 -22.22
N SER A 33 -11.85 0.37 -23.21
CA SER A 33 -12.74 0.35 -24.36
C SER A 33 -12.03 0.00 -25.68
N SER A 34 -10.69 0.11 -25.72
CA SER A 34 -9.89 -0.25 -26.88
C SER A 34 -8.91 -1.39 -26.58
N PRO A 35 -8.58 -2.25 -27.56
CA PRO A 35 -7.57 -3.30 -27.40
C PRO A 35 -6.18 -2.79 -26.97
N SER A 36 -5.83 -1.54 -27.29
CA SER A 36 -4.56 -0.91 -26.93
C SER A 36 -4.35 -0.74 -25.42
N GLU A 37 -5.42 -0.81 -24.62
CA GLU A 37 -5.36 -0.72 -23.16
C GLU A 37 -4.99 -2.06 -22.49
N PHE A 38 -4.75 -3.10 -23.31
CA PHE A 38 -4.43 -4.45 -22.88
C PHE A 38 -3.14 -4.92 -23.53
N ASP A 39 -2.30 -5.60 -22.75
CA ASP A 39 -1.19 -6.38 -23.26
C ASP A 39 -1.69 -7.79 -23.58
N VAL A 40 -2.22 -7.97 -24.80
CA VAL A 40 -2.90 -9.20 -25.19
C VAL A 40 -1.88 -10.25 -25.64
N ASN A 41 -1.78 -11.34 -24.89
CA ASN A 41 -1.07 -12.53 -25.36
C ASN A 41 -1.96 -13.34 -26.32
N PRO A 42 -1.65 -13.40 -27.62
CA PRO A 42 -2.52 -14.04 -28.62
C PRO A 42 -2.64 -15.56 -28.44
N PHE A 43 -1.67 -16.20 -27.78
CA PHE A 43 -1.70 -17.65 -27.51
C PHE A 43 -2.56 -17.99 -26.30
N LEU A 44 -2.57 -17.14 -25.28
CA LEU A 44 -3.28 -17.41 -24.03
C LEU A 44 -4.70 -16.83 -24.00
N ALA A 45 -4.97 -15.74 -24.71
CA ALA A 45 -6.29 -15.10 -24.66
C ALA A 45 -7.44 -16.04 -25.08
N PRO A 46 -7.34 -16.85 -26.17
CA PRO A 46 -8.38 -17.81 -26.53
C PRO A 46 -8.55 -18.91 -25.47
N TYR A 47 -7.46 -19.42 -24.91
CA TYR A 47 -7.48 -20.43 -23.87
C TYR A 47 -8.15 -19.92 -22.59
N LEU A 48 -7.77 -18.74 -22.11
CA LEU A 48 -8.34 -18.13 -20.91
C LEU A 48 -9.83 -17.80 -21.08
N ALA A 49 -10.25 -17.42 -22.29
CA ALA A 49 -11.65 -17.20 -22.63
C ALA A 49 -12.48 -18.48 -22.51
N ALA A 50 -12.00 -19.57 -23.13
CA ALA A 50 -12.64 -20.88 -23.04
C ALA A 50 -12.61 -21.43 -21.59
N TYR A 51 -11.51 -21.24 -20.87
CA TYR A 51 -11.39 -21.64 -19.46
C TYR A 51 -12.38 -20.90 -18.55
N LEU A 52 -12.54 -19.59 -18.73
CA LEU A 52 -13.41 -18.75 -17.91
C LEU A 52 -14.90 -19.00 -18.18
N THR A 53 -15.28 -19.26 -19.43
CA THR A 53 -16.69 -19.22 -19.86
C THR A 53 -17.21 -20.54 -20.43
N GLY A 54 -16.34 -21.49 -20.75
CA GLY A 54 -16.69 -22.71 -21.47
C GLY A 54 -16.81 -22.54 -22.99
N GLU A 55 -16.64 -21.33 -23.53
CA GLU A 55 -16.82 -21.03 -24.95
C GLU A 55 -15.77 -20.04 -25.49
N LEU A 56 -15.55 -20.07 -26.80
CA LEU A 56 -14.67 -19.14 -27.51
C LEU A 56 -15.50 -18.23 -28.43
N THR A 57 -15.98 -17.12 -27.87
CA THR A 57 -16.74 -16.08 -28.56
C THR A 57 -16.02 -14.73 -28.38
N PRO A 58 -16.28 -13.71 -29.24
CA PRO A 58 -15.75 -12.37 -29.00
C PRO A 58 -16.07 -11.83 -27.60
N GLY A 59 -17.25 -12.17 -27.08
CA GLY A 59 -17.67 -11.82 -25.72
C GLY A 59 -16.86 -12.53 -24.63
N SER A 60 -16.52 -13.82 -24.79
CA SER A 60 -15.69 -14.52 -23.80
C SER A 60 -14.24 -14.04 -23.79
N VAL A 61 -13.68 -13.72 -24.96
CA VAL A 61 -12.35 -13.08 -25.06
C VAL A 61 -12.36 -11.72 -24.37
N ALA A 62 -13.38 -10.89 -24.61
CA ALA A 62 -13.51 -9.59 -23.96
C ALA A 62 -13.59 -9.74 -22.43
N LYS A 63 -14.38 -10.68 -21.89
CA LYS A 63 -14.47 -10.95 -20.44
C LYS A 63 -13.13 -11.38 -19.85
N ALA A 64 -12.42 -12.28 -20.52
CA ALA A 64 -11.11 -12.77 -20.09
C ALA A 64 -10.04 -11.66 -20.04
N LEU A 65 -10.15 -10.64 -20.88
CA LEU A 65 -9.28 -9.46 -20.85
C LEU A 65 -9.73 -8.41 -19.81
N LEU A 66 -11.03 -8.13 -19.75
CA LEU A 66 -11.60 -7.08 -18.89
C LEU A 66 -11.58 -7.43 -17.40
N TYR A 67 -12.04 -8.62 -17.02
CA TYR A 67 -12.21 -8.95 -15.61
C TYR A 67 -10.92 -8.91 -14.80
N PRO A 68 -9.78 -9.45 -15.26
CA PRO A 68 -8.52 -9.34 -14.53
C PRO A 68 -8.06 -7.88 -14.34
N ARG A 69 -8.34 -7.01 -15.32
CA ARG A 69 -8.01 -5.58 -15.25
C ARG A 69 -8.91 -4.85 -14.25
N VAL A 70 -10.22 -5.04 -14.34
CA VAL A 70 -11.20 -4.34 -13.50
C VAL A 70 -11.16 -4.85 -12.06
N LEU A 71 -11.16 -6.17 -11.84
CA LEU A 71 -11.26 -6.80 -10.53
C LEU A 71 -9.92 -6.98 -9.82
N GLY A 72 -8.81 -6.81 -10.54
CA GLY A 72 -7.46 -6.90 -9.99
C GLY A 72 -6.73 -5.57 -10.09
N THR A 73 -5.82 -5.51 -11.06
CA THR A 73 -4.79 -4.46 -11.16
C THR A 73 -5.31 -3.01 -11.10
N SER A 74 -6.46 -2.69 -11.70
CA SER A 74 -7.01 -1.33 -11.69
C SER A 74 -7.40 -0.86 -10.28
N ILE A 75 -8.11 -1.70 -9.53
CA ILE A 75 -8.52 -1.36 -8.16
C ILE A 75 -7.34 -1.44 -7.20
N THR A 76 -6.46 -2.44 -7.30
CA THR A 76 -5.34 -2.61 -6.37
C THR A 76 -4.37 -1.45 -6.44
N THR A 77 -4.02 -1.00 -7.65
CA THR A 77 -3.10 0.14 -7.83
C THR A 77 -3.73 1.45 -7.35
N SER A 78 -4.97 1.72 -7.76
CA SER A 78 -5.66 2.95 -7.35
C SER A 78 -5.90 3.01 -5.84
N PHE A 79 -6.22 1.87 -5.21
CA PHE A 79 -6.37 1.78 -3.77
C PHE A 79 -5.06 2.09 -3.05
N GLY A 80 -3.94 1.49 -3.46
CA GLY A 80 -2.62 1.73 -2.87
C GLY A 80 -2.21 3.19 -2.87
N THR A 81 -2.25 3.82 -4.05
CA THR A 81 -1.88 5.23 -4.20
C THR A 81 -2.76 6.15 -3.34
N ASN A 82 -4.06 5.88 -3.25
CA ASN A 82 -4.97 6.74 -2.49
C ASN A 82 -4.93 6.44 -0.98
N MET A 83 -4.54 5.23 -0.56
CA MET A 83 -4.48 4.83 0.84
C MET A 83 -3.37 5.58 1.58
N GLN A 84 -2.21 5.79 0.95
CA GLN A 84 -1.14 6.61 1.54
C GLN A 84 -1.62 8.04 1.82
N LYS A 85 -2.31 8.66 0.84
CA LYS A 85 -2.93 9.98 1.02
C LYS A 85 -3.98 9.99 2.12
N PHE A 86 -4.82 8.96 2.16
CA PHE A 86 -5.82 8.80 3.20
C PHE A 86 -5.19 8.76 4.59
N ILE A 87 -4.12 7.98 4.79
CA ILE A 87 -3.42 7.90 6.07
C ILE A 87 -2.95 9.28 6.51
N SER A 88 -2.30 10.05 5.61
CA SER A 88 -1.82 11.41 5.90
C SER A 88 -2.93 12.44 6.13
N ASP A 89 -4.04 12.37 5.39
CA ASP A 89 -5.10 13.39 5.43
C ASP A 89 -6.13 13.15 6.54
N VAL A 90 -6.36 11.89 6.93
CA VAL A 90 -7.47 11.49 7.81
C VAL A 90 -6.99 11.19 9.23
N LEU A 91 -5.79 10.65 9.37
CA LEU A 91 -5.26 10.27 10.68
C LEU A 91 -4.47 11.44 11.24
N LYS A 92 -5.06 12.11 12.24
CA LYS A 92 -4.55 13.34 12.86
C LYS A 92 -3.09 13.26 13.36
N ASN A 93 -2.57 12.06 13.56
CA ASN A 93 -1.23 11.80 14.08
C ASN A 93 -0.24 11.31 13.01
N SER A 94 -0.65 11.30 11.74
CA SER A 94 0.19 10.94 10.60
C SER A 94 0.31 12.15 9.69
N PHE A 95 1.54 12.52 9.32
CA PHE A 95 1.79 13.53 8.31
C PHE A 95 2.52 12.91 7.14
N GLY A 96 2.28 13.40 5.92
CA GLY A 96 3.16 13.09 4.81
C GLY A 96 4.57 13.56 5.15
N SER A 97 5.56 12.69 4.95
CA SER A 97 6.94 13.02 5.30
C SER A 97 7.55 14.04 4.35
N MET A 98 8.31 14.99 4.90
CA MET A 98 9.17 15.88 4.10
C MET A 98 10.55 15.27 3.85
N VAL A 99 10.87 14.16 4.53
CA VAL A 99 12.10 13.39 4.33
C VAL A 99 11.95 12.51 3.09
N SER A 100 12.85 12.70 2.13
CA SER A 100 12.88 11.93 0.88
C SER A 100 12.90 10.43 1.14
N GLY A 101 12.00 9.71 0.46
CA GLY A 101 11.89 8.26 0.55
C GLY A 101 11.09 7.73 1.73
N ILE A 102 10.63 8.59 2.65
CA ILE A 102 9.70 8.21 3.71
C ILE A 102 8.28 8.55 3.26
N ASP A 103 7.31 7.67 3.50
CA ASP A 103 5.92 7.92 3.09
C ASP A 103 5.19 8.77 4.13
N ILE A 104 5.27 8.37 5.40
CA ILE A 104 4.60 9.04 6.51
C ILE A 104 5.50 9.13 7.75
N GLU A 105 5.22 10.13 8.57
CA GLU A 105 5.76 10.27 9.92
C GLU A 105 4.62 10.28 10.94
N PHE A 106 4.78 9.61 12.08
CA PHE A 106 3.76 9.56 13.13
C PHE A 106 4.36 9.38 14.52
N VAL A 107 3.59 9.72 15.56
CA VAL A 107 3.93 9.38 16.96
C VAL A 107 3.27 8.05 17.29
N ASP A 108 4.07 7.03 17.60
CA ASP A 108 3.56 5.70 17.98
C ASP A 108 2.76 5.81 19.28
N ALA A 109 1.50 5.38 19.23
CA ALA A 109 0.55 5.47 20.32
C ALA A 109 0.91 4.60 21.53
N LEU A 110 1.80 3.61 21.35
CA LEU A 110 2.22 2.69 22.41
C LEU A 110 3.49 3.14 23.13
N ASP A 111 4.49 3.63 22.38
CA ASP A 111 5.79 4.02 22.96
C ASP A 111 6.03 5.55 23.00
N GLY A 112 5.16 6.34 22.37
CA GLY A 112 5.22 7.81 22.33
C GLY A 112 6.36 8.39 21.48
N ARG A 113 7.07 7.56 20.71
CA ARG A 113 8.22 8.00 19.90
C ARG A 113 7.80 8.37 18.50
N HIS A 114 8.53 9.30 17.91
CA HIS A 114 8.36 9.68 16.51
C HIS A 114 8.92 8.61 15.59
N LYS A 115 8.14 8.18 14.60
CA LYS A 115 8.47 7.11 13.65
C LYS A 115 8.52 7.66 12.22
N TYR A 116 9.52 7.23 11.46
CA TYR A 116 9.67 7.48 10.04
C TYR A 116 9.32 6.19 9.31
N CYS A 117 8.24 6.21 8.53
CA CYS A 117 7.62 4.99 8.06
C CYS A 117 7.60 4.91 6.53
N GLN A 118 8.06 3.77 6.00
CA GLN A 118 7.73 3.36 4.64
C GLN A 118 6.51 2.45 4.69
N VAL A 119 5.47 2.77 3.93
CA VAL A 119 4.18 2.09 3.93
C VAL A 119 4.01 1.29 2.65
N LYS A 120 3.70 0.00 2.80
CA LYS A 120 3.38 -0.90 1.71
C LYS A 120 2.02 -1.55 1.94
N LEU A 121 1.32 -1.88 0.86
CA LEU A 121 -0.06 -2.35 0.96
C LEU A 121 -0.18 -3.69 1.67
N GLY A 122 0.61 -4.69 1.26
CA GLY A 122 0.42 -6.07 1.68
C GLY A 122 1.72 -6.87 1.76
N PRO A 123 1.66 -8.10 2.29
CA PRO A 123 2.83 -8.88 2.70
C PRO A 123 3.73 -9.34 1.55
N ASN A 124 3.29 -9.18 0.29
CA ASN A 124 4.01 -9.61 -0.90
C ASN A 124 4.21 -8.46 -1.91
N THR A 125 4.22 -7.21 -1.45
CA THR A 125 4.20 -6.03 -2.33
C THR A 125 5.56 -5.40 -2.61
N ILE A 126 6.66 -6.03 -2.16
CA ILE A 126 8.03 -5.61 -2.46
C ILE A 126 8.83 -6.74 -3.08
N ASN A 127 9.84 -6.37 -3.88
CA ASN A 127 10.82 -7.26 -4.46
C ASN A 127 12.22 -7.06 -3.84
N ARG A 128 13.25 -7.68 -4.43
CA ARG A 128 14.64 -7.55 -3.96
C ARG A 128 15.17 -6.11 -4.03
N ASP A 129 14.86 -5.38 -5.10
CA ASP A 129 15.41 -4.05 -5.34
C ASP A 129 14.69 -3.00 -4.46
N ASP A 130 13.43 -3.25 -4.10
CA ASP A 130 12.70 -2.48 -3.08
C ASP A 130 13.39 -2.57 -1.70
N VAL A 131 13.91 -3.74 -1.31
CA VAL A 131 14.61 -3.92 -0.01
C VAL A 131 15.79 -2.96 0.11
N GLU A 132 16.64 -2.93 -0.90
CA GLU A 132 17.80 -2.04 -0.94
C GLU A 132 17.38 -0.57 -0.98
N THR A 133 16.33 -0.26 -1.73
CA THR A 133 15.78 1.10 -1.84
C THR A 133 15.29 1.61 -0.48
N ILE A 134 14.49 0.82 0.24
CA ILE A 134 13.97 1.15 1.57
C ILE A 134 15.13 1.33 2.55
N HIS A 135 16.09 0.41 2.55
CA HIS A 135 17.28 0.52 3.41
C HIS A 135 18.03 1.84 3.17
N ASN A 136 18.22 2.22 1.91
CA ASN A 136 18.91 3.46 1.55
C ASN A 136 18.10 4.71 1.93
N HIS A 137 16.77 4.71 1.79
CA HIS A 137 15.92 5.80 2.26
C HIS A 137 16.05 6.00 3.77
N PHE A 138 15.98 4.93 4.55
CA PHE A 138 16.13 4.96 6.01
C PHE A 138 17.52 5.42 6.45
N LYS A 139 18.58 4.97 5.77
CA LYS A 139 19.93 5.48 5.97
C LYS A 139 20.02 6.98 5.68
N GLY A 140 19.37 7.45 4.60
CA GLY A 140 19.27 8.86 4.24
C GLY A 140 18.57 9.70 5.31
N ALA A 141 17.40 9.25 5.78
CA ALA A 141 16.63 9.89 6.84
C ALA A 141 17.45 10.04 8.13
N ARG A 142 18.15 8.97 8.54
CA ARG A 142 19.01 8.99 9.73
C ARG A 142 20.19 9.96 9.57
N ASN A 143 20.81 10.00 8.39
CA ASN A 143 21.91 10.93 8.10
C ASN A 143 21.44 12.38 8.14
N LEU A 144 20.28 12.67 7.54
CA LEU A 144 19.66 13.99 7.59
C LEU A 144 19.34 14.42 9.03
N GLY A 145 18.84 13.50 9.85
CA GLY A 145 18.62 13.73 11.28
C GLY A 145 19.92 14.16 11.98
N ARG A 146 21.03 13.45 11.74
CA ARG A 146 22.36 13.82 12.30
C ARG A 146 22.80 15.22 11.88
N THR A 147 22.63 15.57 10.61
CA THR A 147 23.00 16.91 10.10
C THR A 147 22.19 18.02 10.78
N ASN A 148 20.92 17.75 11.10
CA ASN A 148 20.02 18.71 11.74
C ASN A 148 19.96 18.58 13.27
N ASN A 149 20.86 17.81 13.88
CA ASN A 149 20.90 17.53 15.32
C ASN A 149 19.58 16.93 15.87
N VAL A 150 18.84 16.19 15.04
CA VAL A 150 17.65 15.42 15.39
C VAL A 150 18.05 13.96 15.56
N LYS A 151 17.84 13.40 16.75
CA LYS A 151 18.15 12.00 17.03
C LYS A 151 17.08 11.10 16.42
N VAL A 152 17.44 10.39 15.35
CA VAL A 152 16.62 9.32 14.75
C VAL A 152 17.23 7.97 15.13
N ALA A 153 16.59 7.24 16.03
CA ALA A 153 17.09 5.91 16.39
C ALA A 153 16.71 4.88 15.32
N HIS A 154 17.44 3.77 15.28
CA HIS A 154 17.18 2.72 14.29
C HIS A 154 15.77 2.13 14.41
N GLY A 155 15.30 1.88 15.63
CA GLY A 155 13.93 1.41 15.90
C GLY A 155 12.82 2.45 15.68
N ASP A 156 13.16 3.66 15.23
CA ASP A 156 12.18 4.65 14.78
C ASP A 156 11.99 4.63 13.25
N LEU A 157 12.81 3.86 12.52
CA LEU A 157 12.73 3.67 11.06
C LEU A 157 11.92 2.39 10.78
N VAL A 158 10.65 2.55 10.43
CA VAL A 158 9.65 1.47 10.46
C VAL A 158 9.18 1.11 9.06
N VAL A 159 9.05 -0.18 8.79
CA VAL A 159 8.31 -0.66 7.62
C VAL A 159 6.90 -1.06 8.06
N ALA A 160 5.88 -0.48 7.45
CA ALA A 160 4.49 -0.82 7.71
C ALA A 160 3.85 -1.56 6.53
N VAL A 161 3.09 -2.61 6.84
CA VAL A 161 2.28 -3.37 5.90
C VAL A 161 0.81 -3.21 6.30
N LEU A 162 -0.01 -2.62 5.43
CA LEU A 162 -1.36 -2.15 5.80
C LEU A 162 -2.37 -3.27 6.08
N TYR A 163 -2.25 -4.42 5.42
CA TYR A 163 -3.07 -5.60 5.66
C TYR A 163 -2.24 -6.88 5.66
N GLY A 164 -2.81 -7.95 6.21
CA GLY A 164 -2.15 -9.24 6.41
C GLY A 164 -1.85 -9.50 7.88
N GLU A 165 -1.25 -10.66 8.14
CA GLU A 165 -0.88 -11.12 9.47
C GLU A 165 0.62 -11.42 9.54
N SER A 166 1.18 -11.35 10.75
CA SER A 166 2.55 -11.78 11.00
C SER A 166 2.73 -13.25 10.59
N GLY A 167 3.85 -13.54 9.92
CA GLY A 167 4.15 -14.84 9.33
C GLY A 167 3.79 -14.94 7.85
N GLN A 168 2.91 -14.08 7.34
CA GLN A 168 2.55 -14.05 5.91
C GLN A 168 3.49 -13.21 5.06
N GLU A 169 4.36 -12.40 5.69
CA GLU A 169 5.28 -11.53 4.98
C GLU A 169 6.28 -12.31 4.12
N SER A 170 6.56 -11.78 2.94
CA SER A 170 7.52 -12.37 2.00
C SER A 170 8.93 -12.39 2.60
N GLY A 171 9.80 -13.23 2.01
CA GLY A 171 11.22 -13.28 2.38
C GLY A 171 11.91 -11.91 2.27
N HIS A 172 11.43 -11.02 1.41
CA HIS A 172 11.95 -9.66 1.27
C HIS A 172 11.70 -8.79 2.50
N TYR A 173 10.50 -8.88 3.10
CA TYR A 173 10.23 -8.18 4.36
C TYR A 173 10.98 -8.78 5.54
N LYS A 174 11.10 -10.11 5.58
CA LYS A 174 11.92 -10.79 6.58
C LYS A 174 13.36 -10.30 6.52
N ARG A 175 13.90 -10.09 5.33
CA ARG A 175 15.22 -9.50 5.13
C ARG A 175 15.37 -8.09 5.73
N LEU A 176 14.37 -7.22 5.56
CA LEU A 176 14.35 -5.88 6.19
C LEU A 176 14.37 -5.96 7.71
N ARG A 177 13.69 -6.94 8.30
CA ARG A 177 13.66 -7.18 9.75
C ARG A 177 14.94 -7.84 10.27
N ASP A 178 15.37 -8.91 9.62
CA ASP A 178 16.36 -9.86 10.17
C ASP A 178 17.80 -9.49 9.77
N GLU A 179 18.03 -8.90 8.59
CA GLU A 179 19.37 -8.45 8.16
C GLU A 179 19.62 -6.97 8.47
N TYR A 180 18.58 -6.13 8.42
CA TYR A 180 18.70 -4.69 8.61
C TYR A 180 18.07 -4.17 9.90
N ASP A 181 17.52 -5.03 10.75
CA ASP A 181 16.95 -4.69 12.07
C ASP A 181 15.85 -3.61 12.04
N TYR A 182 15.11 -3.47 10.94
CA TYR A 182 13.99 -2.53 10.89
C TYR A 182 12.73 -3.15 11.49
N PRO A 183 12.04 -2.46 12.43
CA PRO A 183 10.74 -2.90 12.90
C PRO A 183 9.75 -3.03 11.74
N LEU A 184 9.00 -4.14 11.75
CA LEU A 184 7.99 -4.45 10.76
C LEU A 184 6.62 -4.52 11.43
N PHE A 185 5.76 -3.55 11.15
CA PHE A 185 4.40 -3.52 11.69
C PHE A 185 3.41 -3.98 10.63
N ILE A 186 2.68 -5.06 10.91
CA ILE A 186 1.80 -5.71 9.92
C ILE A 186 0.35 -5.65 10.38
N GLY A 187 -0.52 -5.21 9.48
CA GLY A 187 -1.97 -5.23 9.64
C GLY A 187 -2.40 -4.56 10.93
N GLN A 188 -3.05 -5.32 11.81
CA GLN A 188 -3.58 -4.82 13.08
C GLN A 188 -2.52 -4.12 13.93
N GLU A 189 -1.28 -4.61 13.96
CA GLU A 189 -0.22 -4.00 14.77
C GLU A 189 0.07 -2.57 14.30
N PHE A 190 0.21 -2.37 12.98
CA PHE A 190 0.45 -1.04 12.43
C PHE A 190 -0.67 -0.07 12.81
N TRP A 191 -1.93 -0.49 12.63
CA TRP A 191 -3.07 0.36 12.96
C TRP A 191 -3.17 0.66 14.47
N HIS A 192 -2.85 -0.31 15.32
CA HIS A 192 -2.84 -0.12 16.77
C HIS A 192 -1.75 0.86 17.19
N ARG A 193 -0.53 0.75 16.64
CA ARG A 193 0.56 1.70 16.89
C ARG A 193 0.27 3.09 16.32
N LEU A 194 -0.42 3.18 15.19
CA LEU A 194 -0.76 4.47 14.59
C LEU A 194 -1.88 5.20 15.34
N THR A 195 -2.83 4.46 15.92
CA THR A 195 -4.10 5.04 16.39
C THR A 195 -4.47 4.77 17.86
N GLY A 196 -3.84 3.81 18.54
CA GLY A 196 -4.15 3.40 19.91
C GLY A 196 -5.47 2.66 20.02
#